data_AF-A0A256Z1U2-F1
#
_entry.id   AF-A0A256Z1U2-F1
#
_cell.length_a   1.000
_cell.length_b   1.000
_cell.length_c   1.000
_cell.angle_alpha   90.00
_cell.angle_beta   90.00
_cell.angle_gamma   90.00
#
_symmetry.space_group_name_H-M   'P 1'
#
loop_
_entity.id
_entity.type
_entity.pdbx_description
1 polymer ?
#
loop_
_entity_poly.entity_id
_entity_poly.type
_entity_poly.pdbx_seq_one_letter_code
_entity_poly.pdbx_strand_id
1 'polypeptide(L)'
;MGLEKVLKKLAGKPLLKEFARWLYKNEYYEEEVLESLLCEEWDGAYPTALLSDDLLIDIGNFLYYMAEFAVVKVYGKDWWRISGHYIRIIPDPSYESRSYIYVLELETKTVLAALGCGKTWNFNPKIIEDELNELMKQLEESKRLLAVRKLTST
;
A
#
# COMPACT_ATOMS: atom_id res chain seq x y z
N MET A 1 -21.94 -1.61 -11.17
CA MET A 1 -22.94 -1.39 -10.07
C MET A 1 -22.46 -2.03 -8.77
N GLY A 2 -21.38 -2.81 -8.82
CA GLY A 2 -20.76 -3.47 -7.68
C GLY A 2 -19.81 -2.59 -6.88
N LEU A 3 -19.14 -1.57 -7.45
CA LEU A 3 -18.25 -0.71 -6.65
C LEU A 3 -19.03 0.01 -5.54
N GLU A 4 -20.21 0.54 -5.84
CA GLU A 4 -21.08 1.15 -4.83
C GLU A 4 -21.50 0.17 -3.72
N LYS A 5 -21.64 -1.12 -4.02
CA LYS A 5 -21.90 -2.16 -3.02
C LYS A 5 -20.69 -2.36 -2.12
N VAL A 6 -19.48 -2.43 -2.69
CA VAL A 6 -18.21 -2.50 -1.93
C VAL A 6 -18.04 -1.27 -1.04
N LEU A 7 -18.26 -0.07 -1.58
CA LEU A 7 -18.14 1.17 -0.81
C LEU A 7 -19.16 1.27 0.33
N LYS A 8 -20.35 0.70 0.17
CA LYS A 8 -21.34 0.58 1.27
C LYS A 8 -20.86 -0.37 2.36
N LYS A 9 -20.24 -1.50 2.03
CA LYS A 9 -19.65 -2.42 3.02
C LYS A 9 -18.53 -1.76 3.82
N LEU A 10 -17.76 -0.87 3.18
CA LEU A 10 -16.70 -0.08 3.81
C LEU A 10 -17.23 1.18 4.53
N ALA A 11 -18.52 1.25 4.89
CA ALA A 11 -19.18 2.47 5.38
C ALA A 11 -18.40 3.21 6.48
N GLY A 12 -17.91 2.46 7.48
CA GLY A 12 -17.16 2.97 8.64
C GLY A 12 -15.63 3.01 8.46
N LYS A 13 -15.12 2.78 7.24
CA LYS A 13 -13.69 2.71 6.93
C LYS A 13 -13.34 3.69 5.81
N PRO A 14 -13.25 5.00 6.11
CA PRO A 14 -13.10 6.03 5.08
C PRO A 14 -11.82 5.87 4.28
N LEU A 15 -10.72 5.44 4.90
CA LEU A 15 -9.46 5.23 4.21
C LEU A 15 -9.55 4.06 3.22
N LEU A 16 -10.17 2.94 3.63
CA LEU A 16 -10.37 1.82 2.71
C LEU A 16 -11.32 2.16 1.57
N LYS A 17 -12.33 3.01 1.78
CA LYS A 17 -13.17 3.50 0.67
C LYS A 17 -12.35 4.28 -0.35
N GLU A 18 -11.46 5.15 0.12
CA GLU A 18 -10.57 5.90 -0.77
C GLU A 18 -9.61 4.95 -1.51
N PHE A 19 -9.05 3.98 -0.80
CA PHE A 19 -8.17 2.98 -1.39
C PHE A 19 -8.90 2.11 -2.42
N ALA A 20 -10.12 1.63 -2.13
CA ALA A 20 -10.94 0.86 -3.07
C ALA A 20 -11.26 1.66 -4.34
N ARG A 21 -11.64 2.94 -4.19
CA ARG A 21 -11.85 3.85 -5.33
C ARG A 21 -10.59 4.04 -6.14
N TRP A 22 -9.44 4.17 -5.47
CA TRP A 22 -8.16 4.35 -6.12
C TRP A 22 -7.73 3.10 -6.90
N LEU A 23 -7.83 1.91 -6.30
CA LEU A 23 -7.55 0.64 -6.97
C LEU A 23 -8.42 0.44 -8.20
N TYR A 24 -9.73 0.68 -8.07
CA TYR A 24 -10.67 0.56 -9.19
C TYR A 24 -10.37 1.56 -10.31
N LYS A 25 -10.10 2.83 -9.95
CA LYS A 25 -9.84 3.90 -10.93
C LYS A 25 -8.55 3.67 -11.73
N ASN A 26 -7.55 3.03 -11.14
CA ASN A 26 -6.31 2.68 -11.83
C ASN A 26 -6.37 1.29 -12.48
N GLU A 27 -7.56 0.67 -12.52
CA GLU A 27 -7.79 -0.62 -13.19
C GLU A 27 -6.94 -1.78 -12.63
N TYR A 28 -6.50 -1.69 -11.37
CA TYR A 28 -5.74 -2.77 -10.72
C TYR A 28 -6.62 -3.96 -10.33
N TYR A 29 -7.86 -3.67 -9.91
CA TYR A 29 -8.82 -4.69 -9.50
C TYR A 29 -10.26 -4.33 -9.89
N GLU A 30 -11.02 -5.36 -10.27
CA GLU A 30 -12.45 -5.26 -10.53
C GLU A 30 -13.28 -5.28 -9.23
N GLU A 31 -14.57 -4.97 -9.35
CA GLU A 31 -15.49 -4.80 -8.22
C GLU A 31 -15.55 -6.05 -7.31
N GLU A 32 -15.58 -7.26 -7.89
CA GLU A 32 -15.68 -8.53 -7.16
C GLU A 32 -14.41 -8.85 -6.36
N VAL A 33 -13.25 -8.53 -6.95
CA VAL A 33 -11.94 -8.72 -6.32
C VAL A 33 -11.78 -7.77 -5.14
N LEU A 34 -12.22 -6.51 -5.30
CA LEU A 34 -12.19 -5.51 -4.23
C LEU A 34 -13.08 -5.89 -3.04
N GLU A 35 -14.23 -6.53 -3.29
CA GLU A 35 -15.11 -7.04 -2.23
C GLU A 35 -14.35 -8.08 -1.37
N SER A 36 -13.73 -9.06 -2.01
CA SER A 36 -12.97 -10.13 -1.34
C SER A 36 -11.71 -9.60 -0.63
N LEU A 37 -10.99 -8.67 -1.26
CA LEU A 37 -9.76 -8.07 -0.73
C LEU A 37 -9.99 -7.24 0.52
N LEU A 38 -10.96 -6.33 0.45
CA LEU A 38 -11.06 -5.20 1.40
C LEU A 38 -12.22 -5.32 2.37
N CYS A 39 -13.16 -6.26 2.17
CA CYS A 39 -14.33 -6.42 3.05
C CYS A 39 -14.32 -7.72 3.85
N GLU A 40 -13.47 -8.69 3.52
CA GLU A 40 -13.46 -10.03 4.11
C GLU A 40 -12.14 -10.29 4.84
N GLU A 41 -12.17 -11.23 5.79
CA GLU A 41 -10.97 -11.73 6.46
C GLU A 41 -10.35 -12.84 5.62
N TRP A 42 -9.02 -12.80 5.49
CA TRP A 42 -8.27 -13.82 4.79
C TRP A 42 -7.99 -14.93 5.81
N ASP A 43 -8.74 -16.03 5.71
CA ASP A 43 -8.73 -17.12 6.68
C ASP A 43 -7.64 -18.13 6.33
N GLY A 44 -6.37 -17.76 6.55
CA GLY A 44 -5.23 -18.64 6.27
C GLY A 44 -4.88 -18.78 4.79
N ALA A 45 -5.65 -18.15 3.90
CA ALA A 45 -5.47 -18.19 2.46
C ALA A 45 -5.64 -16.80 1.85
N TYR A 46 -4.79 -16.48 0.88
CA TYR A 46 -4.96 -15.30 0.04
C TYR A 46 -6.24 -15.45 -0.79
N PRO A 47 -7.07 -14.40 -0.97
CA PRO A 47 -8.34 -14.52 -1.67
C PRO A 47 -8.16 -15.15 -3.06
N THR A 48 -8.92 -16.20 -3.35
CA THR A 48 -8.77 -17.02 -4.57
C THR A 48 -8.90 -16.20 -5.84
N ALA A 49 -9.68 -15.12 -5.79
CA ALA A 49 -9.86 -14.17 -6.89
C ALA A 49 -8.57 -13.45 -7.33
N LEU A 50 -7.49 -13.57 -6.55
CA LEU A 50 -6.19 -12.96 -6.80
C LEU A 50 -5.10 -13.97 -7.15
N LEU A 51 -5.39 -15.26 -7.07
CA LEU A 51 -4.38 -16.29 -7.31
C LEU A 51 -4.14 -16.40 -8.81
N SER A 52 -3.04 -15.81 -9.26
CA SER A 52 -2.40 -16.16 -10.52
C SER A 52 -1.53 -17.41 -10.34
N ASP A 53 -0.71 -17.72 -11.34
CA ASP A 53 0.23 -18.85 -11.26
C ASP A 53 1.31 -18.63 -10.17
N ASP A 54 1.55 -17.39 -9.72
CA ASP A 54 2.56 -17.07 -8.69
C ASP A 54 2.00 -16.17 -7.57
N LEU A 55 1.69 -16.82 -6.45
CA LEU A 55 1.17 -16.17 -5.24
C LEU A 55 2.09 -15.07 -4.67
N LEU A 56 3.42 -15.20 -4.78
CA LEU A 56 4.32 -14.19 -4.24
C LEU A 56 4.27 -12.91 -5.06
N ILE A 57 4.09 -13.04 -6.38
CA ILE A 57 3.86 -11.89 -7.27
C ILE A 57 2.55 -11.20 -6.88
N ASP A 58 1.49 -11.95 -6.61
CA ASP A 58 0.18 -11.39 -6.25
C ASP A 58 0.20 -10.65 -4.90
N ILE A 59 0.88 -11.22 -3.89
CA ILE A 59 1.13 -10.55 -2.61
C ILE A 59 1.97 -9.29 -2.85
N GLY A 60 3.05 -9.40 -3.63
CA GLY A 60 3.94 -8.28 -3.95
C GLY A 60 3.22 -7.11 -4.61
N ASN A 61 2.35 -7.40 -5.57
CA ASN A 61 1.54 -6.40 -6.26
C ASN A 61 0.59 -5.69 -5.30
N PHE A 62 -0.12 -6.42 -4.45
CA PHE A 62 -1.03 -5.80 -3.47
C PHE A 62 -0.29 -4.88 -2.49
N LEU A 63 0.87 -5.34 -1.96
CA LEU A 63 1.72 -4.54 -1.09
C LEU A 63 2.26 -3.29 -1.81
N TYR A 64 2.65 -3.44 -3.09
CA TYR A 64 3.03 -2.31 -3.93
C TYR A 64 1.90 -1.29 -4.05
N TYR A 65 0.67 -1.73 -4.34
CA TYR A 65 -0.48 -0.84 -4.46
C TYR A 65 -0.84 -0.12 -3.16
N MET A 66 -0.74 -0.79 -2.01
CA MET A 66 -0.86 -0.14 -0.70
C MET A 66 0.16 0.98 -0.54
N ALA A 67 1.42 0.70 -0.88
CA ALA A 67 2.50 1.67 -0.77
C ALA A 67 2.33 2.83 -1.75
N GLU A 68 1.97 2.56 -3.00
CA GLU A 68 1.76 3.58 -4.01
C GLU A 68 0.60 4.49 -3.63
N PHE A 69 -0.52 3.92 -3.16
CA PHE A 69 -1.63 4.72 -2.64
C PHE A 69 -1.19 5.65 -1.50
N ALA A 70 -0.45 5.14 -0.52
CA ALA A 70 0.05 5.92 0.61
C ALA A 70 1.00 7.05 0.15
N VAL A 71 1.93 6.75 -0.75
CA VAL A 71 2.87 7.72 -1.32
C VAL A 71 2.13 8.80 -2.12
N VAL A 72 1.13 8.43 -2.94
CA VAL A 72 0.28 9.38 -3.68
C VAL A 72 -0.52 10.27 -2.73
N LYS A 73 -1.02 9.73 -1.60
CA LYS A 73 -1.73 10.50 -0.58
C LYS A 73 -0.84 11.54 0.10
N VAL A 74 0.39 11.17 0.42
CA VAL A 74 1.33 11.97 1.21
C VAL A 74 2.08 12.98 0.35
N TYR A 75 2.62 12.55 -0.79
CA TYR A 75 3.44 13.40 -1.66
C TYR A 75 2.66 13.95 -2.86
N GLY A 76 1.57 13.31 -3.28
CA GLY A 76 0.82 13.70 -4.48
C GLY A 76 1.12 12.79 -5.67
N LYS A 77 0.42 13.01 -6.79
CA LYS A 77 0.48 12.11 -7.94
C LYS A 77 1.85 12.05 -8.61
N ASP A 78 2.60 13.14 -8.62
CA ASP A 78 3.94 13.19 -9.24
C ASP A 78 5.06 12.80 -8.27
N TRP A 79 4.75 12.00 -7.24
CA TRP A 79 5.66 11.64 -6.15
C TRP A 79 7.03 11.13 -6.60
N TRP A 80 7.10 10.41 -7.72
CA TRP A 80 8.34 9.91 -8.32
C TRP A 80 9.24 11.02 -8.89
N ARG A 81 8.74 12.26 -8.98
CA ARG A 81 9.41 13.42 -9.56
C ARG A 81 9.41 14.65 -8.64
N ILE A 82 8.79 14.58 -7.46
CA ILE A 82 8.70 15.74 -6.57
C ILE A 82 10.10 16.11 -6.06
N SER A 83 10.58 17.28 -6.52
CA SER A 83 11.77 17.97 -6.01
C SER A 83 13.14 17.36 -6.35
N GLY A 84 13.24 16.51 -7.39
CA GLY A 84 14.50 15.86 -7.78
C GLY A 84 14.75 14.51 -7.07
N HIS A 85 13.85 14.10 -6.18
CA HIS A 85 13.97 12.86 -5.44
C HIS A 85 13.52 11.66 -6.27
N TYR A 86 14.30 10.58 -6.20
CA TYR A 86 14.00 9.33 -6.87
C TYR A 86 13.46 8.34 -5.85
N ILE A 87 12.15 8.43 -5.60
CA ILE A 87 11.45 7.53 -4.67
C ILE A 87 11.21 6.18 -5.34
N ARG A 88 11.52 5.09 -4.63
CA ARG A 88 11.29 3.71 -5.06
C ARG A 88 10.54 2.92 -4.00
N ILE A 89 9.51 2.22 -4.43
CA ILE A 89 8.76 1.26 -3.62
C ILE A 89 9.32 -0.13 -3.88
N ILE A 90 9.60 -0.89 -2.82
CA ILE A 90 10.11 -2.25 -2.88
C ILE A 90 9.25 -3.12 -1.96
N PRO A 91 8.28 -3.88 -2.50
CA PRO A 91 7.61 -4.93 -1.75
C PRO A 91 8.56 -6.13 -1.60
N ASP A 92 8.53 -6.76 -0.44
CA ASP A 92 9.24 -8.00 -0.12
C ASP A 92 8.20 -9.01 0.37
N PRO A 93 7.51 -9.71 -0.57
CA PRO A 93 6.40 -10.59 -0.24
C PRO A 93 6.89 -11.90 0.39
N SER A 94 6.13 -12.41 1.37
CA SER A 94 6.35 -13.72 1.97
C SER A 94 5.02 -14.42 2.26
N TYR A 95 4.96 -15.71 1.95
CA TYR A 95 3.83 -16.59 2.30
C TYR A 95 4.06 -17.43 3.56
N GLU A 96 5.29 -17.57 4.05
CA GLU A 96 5.57 -18.32 5.27
C GLU A 96 5.99 -17.43 6.45
N SER A 97 6.41 -16.20 6.15
CA SER A 97 6.88 -15.21 7.11
C SER A 97 6.13 -13.88 6.96
N ARG A 98 6.68 -12.83 7.59
CA ARG A 98 6.23 -11.45 7.42
C ARG A 98 6.62 -10.94 6.05
N SER A 99 5.72 -10.17 5.44
CA SER A 99 6.06 -9.40 4.25
C SER A 99 6.52 -8.00 4.65
N TYR A 100 7.27 -7.33 3.79
CA TYR A 100 7.71 -5.96 4.05
C TYR A 100 7.40 -5.02 2.89
N ILE A 101 7.22 -3.75 3.22
CA ILE A 101 7.20 -2.65 2.27
C ILE A 101 8.32 -1.69 2.64
N TYR A 102 9.24 -1.45 1.70
CA TYR A 102 10.23 -0.40 1.82
C TYR A 102 9.93 0.72 0.84
N VAL A 103 9.95 1.96 1.32
CA VAL A 103 9.90 3.16 0.48
C VAL A 103 11.21 3.90 0.67
N LEU A 104 11.97 4.04 -0.41
CA LEU A 104 13.32 4.56 -0.40
C LEU A 104 13.41 5.83 -1.22
N GLU A 105 14.21 6.80 -0.79
CA GLU A 105 14.66 7.91 -1.61
C GLU A 105 16.13 7.68 -1.97
N LEU A 106 16.41 7.51 -3.26
CA LEU A 106 17.67 6.96 -3.73
C LEU A 106 18.79 8.01 -3.85
N GLU A 107 18.48 9.30 -4.00
CA GLU A 107 19.48 10.36 -4.08
C GLU A 107 20.21 10.52 -2.75
N THR A 108 19.44 10.65 -1.67
CA THR A 108 19.95 10.81 -0.30
C THR A 108 20.13 9.49 0.44
N LYS A 109 19.86 8.35 -0.23
CA LYS A 109 19.90 6.99 0.35
C LYS A 109 19.12 6.91 1.66
N THR A 110 17.91 7.45 1.65
CA THR A 110 17.05 7.56 2.83
C THR A 110 15.95 6.51 2.78
N VAL A 111 15.75 5.82 3.89
CA VAL A 111 14.55 5.00 4.09
C VAL A 111 13.43 5.93 4.55
N LEU A 112 12.40 6.10 3.71
CA LEU A 112 11.24 6.94 4.02
C LEU A 112 10.20 6.18 4.85
N ALA A 113 10.04 4.89 4.56
CA ALA A 113 9.22 3.98 5.36
C ALA A 113 9.77 2.56 5.26
N ALA A 114 9.59 1.80 6.33
CA ALA A 114 9.89 0.36 6.40
C ALA A 114 8.79 -0.30 7.24
N LEU A 115 7.79 -0.84 6.55
CA LEU A 115 6.63 -1.45 7.19
C LEU A 115 6.77 -2.96 7.17
N GLY A 116 6.80 -3.56 8.37
CA GLY A 116 6.66 -5.00 8.53
C GLY A 116 5.21 -5.39 8.54
N CYS A 117 4.66 -5.67 7.36
CA CYS A 117 3.34 -6.24 7.22
C CYS A 117 3.36 -7.64 7.86
N GLY A 118 2.37 -7.96 8.69
CA GLY A 118 2.28 -9.27 9.34
C GLY A 118 2.21 -10.44 8.35
N LYS A 119 1.62 -11.55 8.80
CA LYS A 119 1.30 -12.67 7.91
C LYS A 119 0.19 -12.21 6.97
N THR A 120 0.50 -12.03 5.69
CA THR A 120 -0.42 -11.43 4.72
C THR A 120 -1.69 -12.24 4.55
N TRP A 121 -1.61 -13.57 4.63
CA TRP A 121 -2.77 -14.48 4.59
C TRP A 121 -3.70 -14.41 5.81
N ASN A 122 -3.44 -13.52 6.78
CA ASN A 122 -4.35 -13.19 7.90
C ASN A 122 -4.87 -11.74 7.80
N PHE A 123 -4.71 -11.09 6.64
CA PHE A 123 -5.21 -9.73 6.47
C PHE A 123 -6.73 -9.69 6.59
N ASN A 124 -7.20 -8.57 7.12
CA ASN A 124 -8.61 -8.24 7.19
C ASN A 124 -8.74 -6.73 7.05
N PRO A 125 -9.96 -6.19 6.91
CA PRO A 125 -10.17 -4.78 6.66
C PRO A 125 -9.65 -3.87 7.79
N LYS A 126 -9.47 -4.38 9.01
CA LYS A 126 -8.85 -3.58 10.08
C LYS A 126 -7.34 -3.53 9.90
N ILE A 127 -6.70 -4.68 9.70
CA ILE A 127 -5.25 -4.77 9.51
C ILE A 127 -4.82 -3.93 8.31
N ILE A 128 -5.48 -4.06 7.15
CA ILE A 128 -5.12 -3.29 5.96
C ILE A 128 -5.19 -1.78 6.21
N GLU A 129 -6.23 -1.32 6.94
CA GLU A 129 -6.40 0.08 7.28
C GLU A 129 -5.34 0.58 8.28
N ASP A 130 -5.01 -0.22 9.29
CA ASP A 130 -3.98 0.09 10.28
C ASP A 130 -2.59 0.18 9.61
N GLU A 131 -2.26 -0.76 8.73
CA GLU A 131 -1.00 -0.81 7.96
C GLU A 131 -0.88 0.39 7.00
N LEU A 132 -1.95 0.77 6.30
CA LEU A 132 -1.97 1.98 5.46
C LEU A 132 -1.76 3.27 6.28
N ASN A 133 -2.41 3.38 7.44
CA ASN A 133 -2.24 4.53 8.32
C ASN A 133 -0.81 4.64 8.85
N GLU A 134 -0.22 3.53 9.28
CA GLU A 134 1.16 3.49 9.74
C GLU A 134 2.14 3.85 8.61
N LEU A 135 1.92 3.33 7.39
CA LEU A 135 2.73 3.70 6.23
C LEU A 135 2.68 5.20 5.94
N MET A 136 1.48 5.78 5.86
CA MET A 136 1.31 7.22 5.63
C MET A 136 1.96 8.05 6.74
N LYS A 137 1.87 7.61 8.00
CA LYS A 137 2.50 8.29 9.13
C LYS A 137 4.03 8.32 8.99
N GLN A 138 4.67 7.19 8.70
CA GLN A 138 6.12 7.13 8.46
C GLN A 138 6.53 8.05 7.31
N LEU A 139 5.78 8.03 6.21
CA LEU A 139 6.04 8.89 5.06
C LEU A 139 5.90 10.39 5.40
N GLU A 140 4.87 10.79 6.16
CA GLU A 140 4.71 12.17 6.63
C GLU A 140 5.85 12.62 7.55
N GLU A 141 6.28 11.76 8.47
CA GLU A 141 7.43 12.02 9.35
C GLU A 141 8.73 12.17 8.54
N SER A 142 8.88 11.36 7.49
CA SER A 142 10.06 11.37 6.62
C SER A 142 10.20 12.64 5.76
N LYS A 143 9.11 13.42 5.53
CA LYS A 143 9.19 14.72 4.84
C LYS A 143 10.17 15.67 5.52
N ARG A 144 10.20 15.68 6.85
CA ARG A 144 11.14 16.51 7.62
C ARG A 144 12.58 16.02 7.42
N LEU A 145 12.79 14.71 7.42
CA LEU A 145 14.11 14.11 7.19
C LEU A 145 14.64 14.43 5.79
N LEU A 146 13.79 14.34 4.77
CA LEU A 146 14.16 14.70 3.40
C LEU A 146 14.55 16.17 3.27
N ALA A 147 13.77 17.07 3.87
CA ALA A 147 14.08 18.50 3.86
C ALA A 147 15.44 18.81 4.49
N VAL A 148 15.76 18.16 5.63
CA VAL A 148 17.06 18.32 6.30
C VAL A 148 18.20 17.72 5.46
N ARG A 149 18.06 16.49 4.97
CA ARG A 149 19.11 15.82 4.19
C ARG A 149 19.42 16.57 2.90
N LYS A 150 18.44 17.22 2.28
CA LYS A 150 18.65 18.07 1.09
C LYS A 150 19.58 19.25 1.39
N LEU A 151 19.45 19.88 2.56
CA LEU A 151 20.31 21.00 2.96
C LEU A 151 21.75 20.58 3.24
N THR A 152 21.97 19.32 3.65
CA THR A 152 23.28 18.81 4.06
C THR A 152 23.99 17.94 3.01
N SER A 153 23.32 17.62 1.90
CA SER A 153 23.88 16.79 0.82
C SER A 153 24.44 17.62 -0.35
N THR A 154 24.37 18.95 -0.26
CA THR A 154 25.12 19.93 -1.07
C THR A 154 26.46 20.25 -0.43
#